data_AF-A0AAD9BF26-F1
#
_entry.id   AF-A0AAD9BF26-F1
#
_cell.length_a   1.000
_cell.length_b   1.000
_cell.length_c   1.000
_cell.angle_alpha   90.00
_cell.angle_beta   90.00
_cell.angle_gamma   90.00
#
_symmetry.space_group_name_H-M   'P 1'
#
loop_
_entity.id
_entity.type
_entity.pdbx_description
1 polymer ?
#
loop_
_entity_poly.entity_id
_entity_poly.type
_entity_poly.pdbx_seq_one_letter_code
_entity_poly.pdbx_strand_id
1 'polypeptide(L)'
;MLMARDTARDEAQKLHRKWLKHQAFMAELARNKEWLAKIEQEGQELIQEKPELRSVVQQKLVEIRECWSDLESTTKAKARQLFENNKPEPAVKSYSDLDNQLSHLEQQPPQLEQAHHLPTFNEQLQKFQAMESQIGDYYKDVGELGSVQGVCLPQRGLMAGDRDAGEQSGVVETRIVRLIEPLKERRRILLASKEMHQVAQDLEDEILWIQERLPLASCKDYGNNLQSVQQHVKKNQTLQRELTGRRARVEEVLDRAGIIASLRTPEVECVREGAGHVRQLWEVLQLEAERRCVMLDAMLLSQQYYSDAAKVETWLSGQKLQLVNEEKGTDEASTLQLLKGHLALEQTVENYAETVGMLTQQCQLLMEMGHPESEQLTKQQSHIDRLYVSLKDMVEHRKNKLEQQYWLYQLNKDVEELEKWITERETVASSTELGHDLEDVTVSPATTPQQTQETLH
;
A
#
# COMPACT_ATOMS: atom_id res chain seq x y z
N MET A 1 -16.35 20.99 -57.54
CA MET A 1 -15.14 20.67 -56.74
C MET A 1 -14.60 19.25 -56.93
N LEU A 2 -15.33 18.27 -57.50
CA LEU A 2 -14.76 16.93 -57.76
C LEU A 2 -13.67 16.93 -58.85
N MET A 3 -13.87 17.67 -59.94
CA MET A 3 -12.94 17.65 -61.09
C MET A 3 -11.52 18.15 -60.78
N ALA A 4 -11.35 19.09 -59.84
CA ALA A 4 -10.03 19.60 -59.44
C ALA A 4 -9.29 18.64 -58.49
N ARG A 5 -10.02 17.78 -57.77
CA ARG A 5 -9.46 16.73 -56.92
C ARG A 5 -8.99 15.54 -57.74
N ASP A 6 -9.71 15.20 -58.80
CA ASP A 6 -9.32 14.11 -59.71
C ASP A 6 -8.08 14.47 -60.54
N THR A 7 -7.95 15.73 -61.01
CA THR A 7 -6.75 16.19 -61.72
C THR A 7 -5.50 16.20 -60.84
N ALA A 8 -5.60 16.70 -59.60
CA ALA A 8 -4.48 16.72 -58.66
C ALA A 8 -4.06 15.30 -58.22
N ARG A 9 -5.03 14.39 -58.07
CA ARG A 9 -4.77 12.98 -57.77
C ARG A 9 -4.08 12.26 -58.93
N ASP A 10 -4.51 12.52 -60.16
CA ASP A 10 -3.89 11.96 -61.36
C ASP A 10 -2.46 12.49 -61.58
N GLU A 11 -2.21 13.76 -61.28
CA GLU A 11 -0.87 14.36 -61.33
C GLU A 11 0.06 13.79 -60.24
N ALA A 12 -0.43 13.66 -59.01
CA ALA A 12 0.32 13.02 -57.92
C ALA A 12 0.64 11.54 -58.22
N GLN A 13 -0.30 10.80 -58.84
CA GLN A 13 -0.05 9.42 -59.27
C GLN A 13 0.97 9.34 -60.41
N LYS A 14 0.89 10.23 -61.41
CA LYS A 14 1.89 10.33 -62.48
C LYS A 14 3.27 10.63 -61.91
N LEU A 15 3.35 11.51 -60.91
CA LEU A 15 4.60 11.81 -60.25
C LEU A 15 5.14 10.61 -59.47
N HIS A 16 4.32 9.97 -58.66
CA HIS A 16 4.72 8.80 -57.89
C HIS A 16 5.29 7.71 -58.81
N ARG A 17 4.68 7.48 -59.98
CA ARG A 17 5.22 6.59 -61.01
C ARG A 17 6.57 7.05 -61.56
N LYS A 18 6.77 8.35 -61.79
CA LYS A 18 8.07 8.91 -62.22
C LYS A 18 9.14 8.74 -61.12
N TRP A 19 8.77 8.94 -59.86
CA TRP A 19 9.64 8.75 -58.70
C TRP A 19 10.06 7.29 -58.54
N LEU A 20 9.11 6.35 -58.56
CA LEU A 20 9.40 4.92 -58.49
C LEU A 20 10.34 4.46 -59.61
N LYS A 21 10.14 4.95 -60.84
CA LYS A 21 11.05 4.69 -61.96
C LYS A 21 12.45 5.26 -61.70
N HIS A 22 12.55 6.46 -61.14
CA HIS A 22 13.82 7.09 -60.81
C HIS A 22 14.53 6.39 -59.64
N GLN A 23 13.80 5.95 -58.63
CA GLN A 23 14.30 5.17 -57.51
C GLN A 23 14.83 3.80 -57.98
N ALA A 24 14.11 3.12 -58.87
CA ALA A 24 14.59 1.89 -59.49
C ALA A 24 15.89 2.13 -60.27
N PHE A 25 15.97 3.20 -61.05
CA PHE A 25 17.18 3.56 -61.78
C PHE A 25 18.37 3.89 -60.84
N MET A 26 18.13 4.57 -59.72
CA MET A 26 19.17 4.83 -58.70
C MET A 26 19.66 3.54 -58.04
N ALA A 27 18.78 2.59 -57.78
CA ALA A 27 19.15 1.28 -57.25
C ALA A 27 19.96 0.47 -58.28
N GLU A 28 19.59 0.52 -59.56
CA GLU A 28 20.36 -0.09 -60.66
C GLU A 28 21.75 0.55 -60.77
N LEU A 29 21.85 1.87 -60.70
CA LEU A 29 23.12 2.60 -60.74
C LEU A 29 24.01 2.22 -59.55
N ALA A 30 23.44 2.11 -58.34
CA ALA A 30 24.16 1.63 -57.16
C ALA A 30 24.70 0.20 -57.33
N ARG A 31 23.88 -0.72 -57.85
CA ARG A 31 24.30 -2.11 -58.11
C ARG A 31 25.38 -2.21 -59.18
N ASN A 32 25.28 -1.39 -60.24
CA ASN A 32 26.23 -1.39 -61.34
C ASN A 32 27.58 -0.73 -60.97
N LYS A 33 27.66 -0.04 -59.83
CA LYS A 33 28.93 0.51 -59.31
C LYS A 33 29.97 -0.58 -59.00
N GLU A 34 29.52 -1.75 -58.54
CA GLU A 34 30.40 -2.91 -58.31
C GLU A 34 30.99 -3.44 -59.62
N TRP A 35 30.22 -3.38 -60.71
CA TRP A 35 30.69 -3.77 -62.03
C TRP A 35 31.76 -2.80 -62.57
N LEU A 36 31.61 -1.49 -62.34
CA LEU A 36 32.64 -0.50 -62.66
C LEU A 36 33.95 -0.80 -61.92
N ALA A 37 33.88 -1.09 -60.62
CA ALA A 37 35.06 -1.45 -59.83
C ALA A 37 35.76 -2.72 -60.36
N LYS A 38 34.96 -3.71 -60.82
CA LYS A 38 35.50 -4.91 -61.46
C LYS A 38 36.22 -4.61 -62.77
N ILE A 39 35.64 -3.77 -63.63
CA ILE A 39 36.27 -3.32 -64.89
C ILE A 39 37.58 -2.57 -64.61
N GLU A 40 37.62 -1.74 -63.58
CA GLU A 40 38.85 -1.05 -63.16
C GLU A 40 39.92 -2.04 -62.71
N GLN A 41 39.55 -3.06 -61.93
CA GLN A 41 40.48 -4.10 -61.49
C GLN A 41 41.00 -4.92 -62.67
N GLU A 42 40.11 -5.44 -63.52
CA GLU A 42 40.48 -6.20 -64.73
C GLU A 42 41.37 -5.35 -65.67
N GLY A 43 41.09 -4.05 -65.77
CA GLY A 43 41.92 -3.10 -66.52
C GLY A 43 43.32 -2.90 -65.91
N GLN A 44 43.44 -2.86 -64.58
CA GLN A 44 44.75 -2.80 -63.91
C GLN A 44 45.54 -4.10 -64.08
N GLU A 45 44.89 -5.26 -64.00
CA GLU A 45 45.50 -6.56 -64.26
C GLU A 45 46.00 -6.65 -65.72
N LEU A 46 45.21 -6.16 -66.69
CA LEU A 46 45.62 -6.10 -68.09
C LEU A 46 46.84 -5.20 -68.32
N ILE A 47 46.98 -4.11 -67.56
CA ILE A 47 48.16 -3.24 -67.58
C ILE A 47 49.40 -3.96 -67.01
N GLN A 48 49.23 -4.84 -66.02
CA GLN A 48 50.32 -5.64 -65.45
C GLN A 48 50.80 -6.72 -66.43
N GLU A 49 49.87 -7.45 -67.05
CA GLU A 49 50.15 -8.52 -68.01
C GLU A 49 50.72 -8.01 -69.35
N LYS A 50 50.24 -6.85 -69.82
CA LYS A 50 50.66 -6.26 -71.10
C LYS A 50 50.98 -4.76 -70.96
N PRO A 51 52.23 -4.42 -70.55
CA PRO A 51 52.64 -3.04 -70.32
C PRO A 51 52.52 -2.14 -71.56
N GLU A 52 52.58 -2.73 -72.75
CA GLU A 52 52.50 -2.04 -74.05
C GLU A 52 51.12 -1.41 -74.31
N LEU A 53 50.06 -1.94 -73.68
CA LEU A 53 48.69 -1.44 -73.80
C LEU A 53 48.32 -0.41 -72.72
N ARG A 54 49.26 -0.06 -71.83
CA ARG A 54 48.99 0.77 -70.65
C ARG A 54 48.32 2.10 -70.98
N SER A 55 48.83 2.84 -71.96
CA SER A 55 48.30 4.15 -72.32
C SER A 55 46.84 4.08 -72.76
N VAL A 56 46.51 3.09 -73.60
CA VAL A 56 45.16 2.91 -74.15
C VAL A 56 44.18 2.44 -73.08
N VAL A 57 44.56 1.44 -72.27
CA VAL A 57 43.71 0.92 -71.19
C VAL A 57 43.46 1.99 -70.14
N GLN A 58 44.49 2.74 -69.74
CA GLN A 58 44.36 3.78 -68.73
C GLN A 58 43.50 4.95 -69.23
N GLN A 59 43.61 5.34 -70.51
CA GLN A 59 42.70 6.31 -71.11
C GLN A 59 41.24 5.83 -71.06
N LYS A 60 40.98 4.56 -71.42
CA LYS A 60 39.61 4.00 -71.37
C LYS A 60 39.04 3.90 -69.96
N LEU A 61 39.87 3.61 -68.96
CA LEU A 61 39.46 3.61 -67.55
C LEU A 61 39.16 5.03 -67.01
N VAL A 62 39.82 6.06 -67.53
CA VAL A 62 39.50 7.45 -67.19
C VAL A 62 38.19 7.87 -67.87
N GLU A 63 38.03 7.61 -69.17
CA GLU A 63 36.82 7.92 -69.92
C GLU A 63 35.56 7.30 -69.28
N ILE A 64 35.63 6.04 -68.84
CA ILE A 64 34.48 5.37 -68.22
C ILE A 64 34.17 5.91 -66.82
N ARG A 65 35.19 6.35 -66.06
CA ARG A 65 35.01 7.01 -64.76
C ARG A 65 34.34 8.37 -64.91
N GLU A 66 34.75 9.16 -65.89
CA GLU A 66 34.14 10.45 -66.19
C GLU A 66 32.68 10.27 -66.61
N CYS A 67 32.41 9.35 -67.54
CA CYS A 67 31.04 9.01 -67.94
C CYS A 67 30.17 8.56 -66.75
N TRP A 68 30.74 7.77 -65.83
CA TRP A 68 30.03 7.31 -64.63
C TRP A 68 29.74 8.46 -63.64
N SER A 69 30.72 9.33 -63.42
CA SER A 69 30.56 10.52 -62.57
C SER A 69 29.51 11.48 -63.14
N ASP A 70 29.49 11.67 -64.45
CA ASP A 70 28.48 12.48 -65.14
C ASP A 70 27.10 11.84 -65.01
N LEU A 71 26.99 10.51 -65.16
CA LEU A 71 25.74 9.81 -64.98
C LEU A 71 25.22 9.91 -63.52
N GLU A 72 26.10 9.73 -62.53
CA GLU A 72 25.73 9.81 -61.12
C GLU A 72 25.32 11.25 -60.74
N SER A 73 26.05 12.25 -61.21
CA SER A 73 25.75 13.66 -60.94
C SER A 73 24.45 14.11 -61.62
N THR A 74 24.23 13.76 -62.89
CA THR A 74 22.98 14.08 -63.62
C THR A 74 21.78 13.37 -63.02
N THR A 75 21.95 12.13 -62.54
CA THR A 75 20.88 11.39 -61.86
C THR A 75 20.53 12.02 -60.52
N LYS A 76 21.53 12.40 -59.72
CA LYS A 76 21.32 13.17 -58.47
C LYS A 76 20.66 14.52 -58.73
N ALA A 77 21.07 15.24 -59.77
CA ALA A 77 20.44 16.50 -60.15
C ALA A 77 18.97 16.31 -60.56
N LYS A 78 18.66 15.25 -61.31
CA LYS A 78 17.29 14.89 -61.67
C LYS A 78 16.45 14.50 -60.46
N ALA A 79 17.04 13.83 -59.46
CA ALA A 79 16.37 13.54 -58.19
C ALA A 79 15.96 14.84 -57.47
N ARG A 80 16.90 15.79 -57.36
CA ARG A 80 16.65 17.11 -56.76
C ARG A 80 15.56 17.86 -57.49
N GLN A 81 15.62 17.94 -58.83
CA GLN A 81 14.58 18.57 -59.63
C GLN A 81 13.22 17.88 -59.51
N LEU A 82 13.16 16.54 -59.40
CA LEU A 82 11.90 15.82 -59.17
C LEU A 82 11.28 16.17 -57.82
N PHE A 83 12.10 16.40 -56.79
CA PHE A 83 11.63 16.84 -55.48
C PHE A 83 11.26 18.32 -55.44
N GLU A 84 12.11 19.20 -55.96
CA GLU A 84 11.87 20.66 -55.99
C GLU A 84 10.63 21.00 -56.81
N ASN A 85 10.46 20.38 -57.98
CA ASN A 85 9.29 20.62 -58.84
C ASN A 85 7.98 20.04 -58.28
N ASN A 86 8.02 19.26 -57.19
CA ASN A 86 6.84 18.70 -56.53
C ASN A 86 6.76 19.02 -55.04
N LYS A 87 7.58 19.97 -54.58
CA LYS A 87 7.32 20.59 -53.29
C LYS A 87 5.94 21.26 -53.44
N PRO A 88 4.95 20.94 -52.59
CA PRO A 88 3.67 21.62 -52.66
C PRO A 88 3.91 23.13 -52.60
N GLU A 89 3.18 23.92 -53.38
CA GLU A 89 3.25 25.39 -53.26
C GLU A 89 3.10 25.76 -51.78
N PRO A 90 3.94 26.65 -51.23
CA PRO A 90 3.73 27.13 -49.87
C PRO A 90 2.31 27.69 -49.78
N ALA A 91 1.60 27.34 -48.70
CA ALA A 91 0.20 27.75 -48.50
C ALA A 91 0.06 29.28 -48.48
N VAL A 92 1.18 29.98 -48.22
CA VAL A 92 1.31 31.43 -48.22
C VAL A 92 2.20 31.85 -49.39
N LYS A 93 1.69 32.76 -50.23
CA LYS A 93 2.34 33.17 -51.48
C LYS A 93 3.11 34.48 -51.37
N SER A 94 2.91 35.25 -50.30
CA SER A 94 3.53 36.56 -50.09
C SER A 94 3.52 37.00 -48.61
N TYR A 95 4.40 37.94 -48.23
CA TYR A 95 4.35 38.57 -46.91
C TYR A 95 3.01 39.30 -46.65
N SER A 96 2.32 39.80 -47.68
CA SER A 96 0.98 40.37 -47.54
C SER A 96 -0.10 39.35 -47.17
N ASP A 97 0.05 38.10 -47.59
CA ASP A 97 -0.89 37.03 -47.19
C ASP A 97 -0.73 36.70 -45.70
N LEU A 98 0.52 36.62 -45.22
CA LEU A 98 0.82 36.49 -43.78
C LEU A 98 0.29 37.69 -43.00
N ASP A 99 0.48 38.90 -43.53
CA ASP A 99 0.04 40.13 -42.87
C ASP A 99 -1.49 40.19 -42.71
N ASN A 100 -2.24 39.73 -43.72
CA ASN A 100 -3.69 39.59 -43.67
C ASN A 100 -4.13 38.52 -42.66
N GLN A 101 -3.46 37.37 -42.64
CA GLN A 101 -3.74 36.29 -41.69
C GLN A 101 -3.45 36.69 -40.23
N LEU A 102 -2.33 37.38 -39.99
CA LEU A 102 -1.99 37.95 -38.68
C LEU A 102 -3.00 39.00 -38.23
N SER A 103 -3.45 39.86 -39.15
CA SER A 103 -4.49 40.86 -38.85
C SER A 103 -5.82 40.21 -38.45
N HIS A 104 -6.18 39.08 -39.05
CA HIS A 104 -7.37 38.31 -38.64
C HIS A 104 -7.21 37.73 -37.22
N LEU A 105 -6.05 37.15 -36.91
CA LEU A 105 -5.79 36.59 -35.56
C LEU A 105 -5.76 37.68 -34.48
N GLU A 106 -5.20 38.86 -34.80
CA GLU A 106 -5.17 40.01 -33.90
C GLU A 106 -6.56 40.59 -33.62
N GLN A 107 -7.48 40.52 -34.59
CA GLN A 107 -8.87 40.97 -34.44
C GLN A 107 -9.75 39.98 -33.65
N GLN A 108 -9.39 38.70 -33.63
CA GLN A 108 -10.13 37.65 -32.92
C GLN A 108 -9.24 36.87 -31.93
N PRO A 109 -8.68 37.53 -30.90
CA PRO A 109 -7.92 36.82 -29.88
C PRO A 109 -8.86 35.88 -29.10
N PRO A 110 -8.38 34.69 -28.67
CA PRO A 110 -9.18 33.80 -27.84
C PRO A 110 -9.49 34.53 -26.53
N GLN A 111 -10.77 34.68 -26.22
CA GLN A 111 -11.19 35.38 -25.03
C GLN A 111 -11.00 34.49 -23.81
N LEU A 112 -10.50 35.08 -22.73
CA LEU A 112 -10.57 34.49 -21.40
C LEU A 112 -11.99 34.75 -20.87
N GLU A 113 -12.90 33.81 -21.12
CA GLU A 113 -14.19 33.83 -20.43
C GLU A 113 -13.97 33.32 -19.00
N GLN A 114 -14.72 33.86 -18.03
CA GLN A 114 -14.73 33.31 -16.67
C GLN A 114 -15.26 31.87 -16.73
N ALA A 115 -14.33 30.91 -16.68
CA ALA A 115 -14.65 29.50 -16.62
C ALA A 115 -14.74 29.07 -15.15
N HIS A 116 -15.82 28.37 -14.81
CA HIS A 116 -16.01 27.76 -13.49
C HIS A 116 -16.04 26.22 -13.55
N HIS A 117 -15.97 25.66 -14.77
CA HIS A 117 -16.06 24.21 -15.01
C HIS A 117 -14.81 23.71 -15.75
N LEU A 118 -14.26 22.59 -15.28
CA LEU A 118 -13.04 21.97 -15.80
C LEU A 118 -13.06 21.71 -17.33
N PRO A 119 -14.17 21.25 -17.94
CA PRO A 119 -14.24 21.07 -19.40
C PRO A 119 -14.04 22.37 -20.17
N THR A 120 -14.60 23.49 -19.69
CA THR A 120 -14.46 24.81 -20.31
C THR A 120 -13.01 25.28 -20.34
N PHE A 121 -12.24 25.01 -19.27
CA PHE A 121 -10.81 25.28 -19.24
C PHE A 121 -10.05 24.48 -20.31
N ASN A 122 -10.40 23.21 -20.53
CA ASN A 122 -9.76 22.37 -21.55
C ASN A 122 -10.06 22.87 -22.97
N GLU A 123 -11.30 23.26 -23.24
CA GLU A 123 -11.70 23.82 -24.54
C GLU A 123 -10.97 25.14 -24.82
N GLN A 124 -10.92 26.06 -23.85
CA GLN A 124 -10.19 27.31 -23.98
C GLN A 124 -8.68 27.06 -24.18
N LEU A 125 -8.10 26.12 -23.43
CA LEU A 125 -6.69 25.77 -23.55
C LEU A 125 -6.38 25.22 -24.95
N GLN A 126 -7.27 24.40 -25.50
CA GLN A 126 -7.15 23.88 -26.86
C GLN A 126 -7.20 25.01 -27.90
N LYS A 127 -8.06 26.02 -27.72
CA LYS A 127 -8.11 27.22 -28.59
C LYS A 127 -6.78 28.01 -28.53
N PHE A 128 -6.22 28.22 -27.34
CA PHE A 128 -4.93 28.89 -27.18
C PHE A 128 -3.78 28.08 -27.80
N GLN A 129 -3.74 26.76 -27.59
CA GLN A 129 -2.74 25.88 -28.20
C GLN A 129 -2.83 25.86 -29.72
N ALA A 130 -4.04 25.83 -30.28
CA ALA A 130 -4.25 25.91 -31.72
C ALA A 130 -3.72 27.23 -32.30
N MET A 131 -4.00 28.35 -31.63
CA MET A 131 -3.47 29.66 -32.05
C MET A 131 -1.95 29.75 -31.93
N GLU A 132 -1.36 29.25 -30.84
CA GLU A 132 0.10 29.19 -30.70
C GLU A 132 0.76 28.34 -31.79
N SER A 133 0.14 27.21 -32.17
CA SER A 133 0.59 26.39 -33.28
C SER A 133 0.53 27.16 -34.59
N GLN A 134 -0.58 27.86 -34.87
CA GLN A 134 -0.73 28.68 -36.08
C GLN A 134 0.33 29.78 -36.17
N ILE A 135 0.62 30.47 -35.07
CA ILE A 135 1.68 31.49 -35.00
C ILE A 135 3.05 30.86 -35.20
N GLY A 136 3.28 29.67 -34.64
CA GLY A 136 4.51 28.91 -34.86
C GLY A 136 4.70 28.49 -36.32
N ASP A 137 3.61 28.16 -37.02
CA ASP A 137 3.64 27.85 -38.45
C ASP A 137 3.89 29.11 -39.30
N TYR A 138 3.26 30.25 -38.97
CA TYR A 138 3.59 31.54 -39.61
C TYR A 138 5.05 31.94 -39.44
N TYR A 139 5.64 31.69 -38.27
CA TYR A 139 7.06 31.94 -38.05
C TYR A 139 7.96 31.06 -38.95
N LYS A 140 7.58 29.80 -39.19
CA LYS A 140 8.28 28.93 -40.16
C LYS A 140 8.08 29.44 -41.58
N ASP A 141 6.87 29.82 -41.95
CA ASP A 141 6.53 30.33 -43.28
C ASP A 141 7.33 31.59 -43.62
N VAL A 142 7.52 32.50 -42.66
CA VAL A 142 8.41 33.67 -42.82
C VAL A 142 9.85 33.25 -43.12
N GLY A 143 10.39 32.28 -42.38
CA GLY A 143 11.73 31.74 -42.64
C GLY A 143 11.86 31.06 -44.01
N GLU A 144 10.82 30.33 -44.43
CA GLU A 144 10.77 29.70 -45.75
C GLU A 144 10.68 30.76 -46.87
N LEU A 145 9.86 31.79 -46.73
CA LEU A 145 9.75 32.91 -47.69
C LEU A 145 11.07 33.69 -47.80
N GLY A 146 11.75 33.93 -46.68
CA GLY A 146 13.09 34.53 -46.67
C GLY A 146 14.13 33.67 -47.38
N SER A 147 14.07 32.35 -47.22
CA SER A 147 14.96 31.41 -47.92
C SER A 147 14.70 31.33 -49.43
N VAL A 148 13.42 31.37 -49.86
CA VAL A 148 13.03 31.33 -51.28
C VAL A 148 13.43 32.63 -52.00
N GLN A 149 13.30 33.78 -51.34
CA GLN A 149 13.79 35.05 -51.88
C GLN A 149 15.33 35.08 -51.96
N GLY A 150 16.04 34.49 -50.99
CA GLY A 150 17.51 34.40 -50.99
C GLY A 150 18.11 33.46 -52.04
N VAL A 151 17.39 32.41 -52.46
CA VAL A 151 17.87 31.42 -53.44
C VAL A 151 17.55 31.83 -54.89
N CYS A 152 16.57 32.72 -55.12
CA CYS A 152 16.14 33.11 -56.46
C CYS A 152 17.04 34.16 -57.17
N LEU A 153 18.16 34.57 -56.57
CA LEU A 153 19.04 35.60 -57.12
C LEU A 153 20.50 35.16 -57.26
N PRO A 154 20.84 34.47 -58.37
CA PRO A 154 22.08 34.74 -59.06
C PRO A 154 21.72 35.37 -60.42
N GLN A 155 22.05 36.66 -60.57
CA GLN A 155 21.97 37.46 -61.81
C GLN A 155 20.68 38.27 -62.08
N ARG A 156 20.37 39.25 -61.24
CA ARG A 156 19.94 40.57 -61.74
C ARG A 156 20.23 41.64 -60.70
N GLY A 157 20.76 42.77 -61.16
CA GLY A 157 21.34 43.81 -60.31
C GLY A 157 20.40 44.33 -59.22
N LEU A 158 21.02 44.76 -58.12
CA LEU A 158 20.43 45.47 -56.98
C LEU A 158 19.41 46.51 -57.44
N MET A 159 18.13 46.15 -57.40
CA MET A 159 17.00 47.05 -57.58
C MET A 159 16.31 47.26 -56.22
N ALA A 160 15.66 48.41 -56.06
CA ALA A 160 15.07 48.89 -54.81
C ALA A 160 14.10 47.91 -54.09
N GLY A 161 13.59 46.87 -54.75
CA GLY A 161 12.65 45.90 -54.18
C GLY A 161 13.23 44.96 -53.11
N ASP A 162 14.55 44.73 -53.05
CA ASP A 162 15.16 43.90 -51.99
C ASP A 162 15.14 44.58 -50.62
N ARG A 163 15.11 45.92 -50.57
CA ARG A 163 14.95 46.67 -49.31
C ARG A 163 13.52 46.60 -48.78
N ASP A 164 12.53 46.78 -49.66
CA ASP A 164 11.11 46.72 -49.30
C ASP A 164 10.69 45.30 -48.83
N ALA A 165 11.24 44.24 -49.44
CA ALA A 165 10.98 42.87 -49.02
C ALA A 165 11.57 42.54 -47.64
N GLY A 166 12.78 43.04 -47.34
CA GLY A 166 13.41 42.92 -46.02
C GLY A 166 12.68 43.72 -44.94
N GLU A 167 12.18 44.92 -45.27
CA GLU A 167 11.37 45.73 -44.36
C GLU A 167 10.01 45.09 -44.07
N GLN A 168 9.33 44.54 -45.09
CA GLN A 168 8.06 43.81 -44.92
C GLN A 168 8.23 42.53 -44.09
N SER A 169 9.31 41.77 -44.33
CA SER A 169 9.66 40.60 -43.54
C SER A 169 9.88 40.97 -42.07
N GLY A 170 10.68 42.01 -41.79
CA GLY A 170 10.94 42.48 -40.43
C GLY A 170 9.68 42.97 -39.69
N VAL A 171 8.72 43.58 -40.41
CA VAL A 171 7.42 43.99 -39.83
C VAL A 171 6.58 42.77 -39.43
N VAL A 172 6.47 41.78 -40.32
CA VAL A 172 5.71 40.54 -40.06
C VAL A 172 6.35 39.74 -38.91
N GLU A 173 7.68 39.59 -38.89
CA GLU A 173 8.41 38.95 -37.79
C GLU A 173 8.17 39.65 -36.46
N THR A 174 8.27 40.98 -36.44
CA THR A 174 8.06 41.78 -35.23
C THR A 174 6.63 41.62 -34.71
N ARG A 175 5.62 41.57 -35.59
CA ARG A 175 4.23 41.32 -35.20
C ARG A 175 4.04 39.93 -34.59
N ILE A 176 4.57 38.89 -35.24
CA ILE A 176 4.54 37.51 -34.72
C ILE A 176 5.14 37.46 -33.31
N VAL A 177 6.33 38.01 -33.11
CA VAL A 177 7.01 38.01 -31.81
C VAL A 177 6.19 38.73 -30.74
N ARG A 178 5.53 39.85 -31.08
CA ARG A 178 4.67 40.59 -30.15
C ARG A 178 3.43 39.82 -29.70
N LEU A 179 2.95 38.86 -30.49
CA LEU A 179 1.78 38.05 -30.15
C LEU A 179 2.11 36.85 -29.26
N ILE A 180 3.35 36.36 -29.30
CA ILE A 180 3.77 35.16 -28.56
C ILE A 180 3.63 35.33 -27.05
N GLU A 181 4.20 36.40 -26.46
CA GLU A 181 4.23 36.54 -25.01
C GLU A 181 2.83 36.73 -24.39
N PRO A 182 1.94 37.58 -24.94
CA PRO A 182 0.57 37.70 -24.44
C PRO A 182 -0.23 36.39 -24.50
N LEU A 183 -0.01 35.54 -25.51
CA LEU A 183 -0.68 34.24 -25.60
C LEU A 183 -0.13 33.24 -24.59
N LYS A 184 1.20 33.19 -24.43
CA LYS A 184 1.85 32.38 -23.40
C LYS A 184 1.37 32.78 -22.01
N GLU A 185 1.27 34.07 -21.73
CA GLU A 185 0.82 34.58 -20.44
C GLU A 185 -0.64 34.20 -20.16
N ARG A 186 -1.54 34.39 -21.13
CA ARG A 186 -2.94 33.95 -21.02
C ARG A 186 -3.05 32.44 -20.78
N ARG A 187 -2.21 31.64 -21.46
CA ARG A 187 -2.14 30.19 -21.24
C ARG A 187 -1.67 29.84 -19.83
N ARG A 188 -0.67 30.53 -19.29
CA ARG A 188 -0.17 30.33 -17.91
C ARG A 188 -1.28 30.62 -16.90
N ILE A 189 -2.00 31.73 -17.06
CA ILE A 189 -3.13 32.10 -16.20
C ILE A 189 -4.24 31.04 -16.27
N LEU A 190 -4.58 30.60 -17.49
CA LEU A 190 -5.62 29.58 -17.68
C LEU A 190 -5.23 28.23 -17.04
N LEU A 191 -3.97 27.81 -17.18
CA LEU A 191 -3.45 26.60 -16.53
C LEU A 191 -3.47 26.72 -15.01
N ALA A 192 -3.08 27.87 -14.45
CA ALA A 192 -3.14 28.11 -13.01
C ALA A 192 -4.58 28.08 -12.49
N SER A 193 -5.52 28.70 -13.21
CA SER A 193 -6.95 28.66 -12.87
C SER A 193 -7.52 27.25 -12.98
N LYS A 194 -7.15 26.48 -14.01
CA LYS A 194 -7.55 25.08 -14.15
C LYS A 194 -7.05 24.23 -12.97
N GLU A 195 -5.78 24.38 -12.61
CA GLU A 195 -5.17 23.65 -11.49
C GLU A 195 -5.85 24.00 -10.16
N MET A 196 -6.16 25.27 -9.92
CA MET A 196 -6.93 25.71 -8.74
C MET A 196 -8.29 25.01 -8.64
N HIS A 197 -9.07 24.97 -9.72
CA HIS A 197 -10.38 24.31 -9.71
C HIS A 197 -10.27 22.78 -9.60
N GLN A 198 -9.25 22.18 -10.21
CA GLN A 198 -8.99 20.74 -10.06
C GLN A 198 -8.69 20.40 -8.60
N VAL A 199 -7.84 21.18 -7.93
CA VAL A 199 -7.52 20.95 -6.51
C VAL A 199 -8.73 21.23 -5.63
N ALA A 200 -9.56 22.24 -5.94
CA ALA A 200 -10.81 22.47 -5.23
C ALA A 200 -11.75 21.24 -5.31
N GLN A 201 -11.90 20.65 -6.50
CA GLN A 201 -12.67 19.42 -6.68
C GLN A 201 -12.03 18.22 -5.95
N ASP A 202 -10.71 18.05 -6.04
CA ASP A 202 -10.00 16.99 -5.33
C ASP A 202 -10.22 17.12 -3.80
N LEU A 203 -10.22 18.34 -3.26
CA LEU A 203 -10.53 18.62 -1.85
C LEU A 203 -11.97 18.25 -1.50
N GLU A 204 -12.96 18.60 -2.33
CA GLU A 204 -14.36 18.22 -2.13
C GLU A 204 -14.56 16.69 -2.13
N ASP A 205 -13.88 15.98 -3.04
CA ASP A 205 -13.89 14.52 -3.11
C ASP A 205 -13.31 13.89 -1.83
N GLU A 206 -12.20 14.44 -1.31
CA GLU A 206 -11.64 13.98 -0.03
C GLU A 206 -12.55 14.32 1.17
N ILE A 207 -13.20 15.49 1.19
CA ILE A 207 -14.18 15.84 2.23
C ILE A 207 -15.32 14.83 2.24
N LEU A 208 -15.90 14.55 1.08
CA LEU A 208 -17.00 13.60 0.95
C LEU A 208 -16.57 12.21 1.44
N TRP A 209 -15.42 11.73 0.99
CA TRP A 209 -14.88 10.44 1.41
C TRP A 209 -14.68 10.38 2.93
N ILE A 210 -14.11 11.41 3.54
CA ILE A 210 -13.91 11.46 4.99
C ILE A 210 -15.26 11.47 5.72
N GLN A 211 -16.23 12.26 5.26
CA GLN A 211 -17.55 12.33 5.86
C GLN A 211 -18.32 11.00 5.79
N GLU A 212 -18.13 10.20 4.74
CA GLU A 212 -18.71 8.85 4.65
C GLU A 212 -18.08 7.87 5.66
N ARG A 213 -16.79 8.03 5.96
CA ARG A 213 -16.05 7.12 6.87
C ARG A 213 -16.12 7.54 8.33
N LEU A 214 -16.33 8.82 8.60
CA LEU A 214 -16.39 9.35 9.96
C LEU A 214 -17.43 8.65 10.85
N PRO A 215 -18.67 8.38 10.41
CA PRO A 215 -19.65 7.63 11.21
C PRO A 215 -19.20 6.21 11.59
N LEU A 216 -18.39 5.57 10.74
CA LEU A 216 -17.85 4.24 11.01
C LEU A 216 -16.78 4.28 12.12
N ALA A 217 -15.96 5.33 12.13
CA ALA A 217 -14.94 5.59 13.15
C ALA A 217 -15.56 6.04 14.48
N SER A 218 -16.55 6.93 14.44
CA SER A 218 -17.16 7.54 15.63
C SER A 218 -18.25 6.67 16.27
N CYS A 219 -18.65 5.57 15.64
CA CYS A 219 -19.63 4.64 16.16
C CYS A 219 -19.21 4.16 17.57
N LYS A 220 -20.17 4.14 18.50
CA LYS A 220 -19.98 3.66 19.89
C LYS A 220 -20.63 2.32 20.16
N ASP A 221 -21.16 1.67 19.12
CA ASP A 221 -21.58 0.28 19.19
C ASP A 221 -20.35 -0.62 19.05
N TYR A 222 -20.08 -1.37 20.11
CA TYR A 222 -18.97 -2.31 20.21
C TYR A 222 -19.45 -3.77 20.18
N GLY A 223 -20.76 -4.02 20.24
CA GLY A 223 -21.32 -5.36 20.45
C GLY A 223 -21.50 -5.70 21.93
N ASN A 224 -22.31 -6.74 22.21
CA ASN A 224 -22.69 -7.17 23.56
C ASN A 224 -22.28 -8.62 23.90
N ASN A 225 -21.56 -9.28 22.99
CA ASN A 225 -21.06 -10.64 23.16
C ASN A 225 -19.77 -10.82 22.36
N LEU A 226 -18.97 -11.84 22.72
CA LEU A 226 -17.67 -12.10 22.11
C LEU A 226 -17.69 -12.14 20.58
N GLN A 227 -18.70 -12.80 19.97
CA GLN A 227 -18.79 -12.91 18.52
C GLN A 227 -19.06 -11.55 17.86
N SER A 228 -19.99 -10.76 18.41
CA SER A 228 -20.31 -9.43 17.91
C SER A 228 -19.11 -8.48 18.02
N VAL A 229 -18.42 -8.46 19.16
CA VAL A 229 -17.21 -7.64 19.36
C VAL A 229 -16.13 -8.03 18.36
N GLN A 230 -15.86 -9.32 18.17
CA GLN A 230 -14.91 -9.80 17.16
C GLN A 230 -15.27 -9.36 15.74
N GLN A 231 -16.57 -9.32 15.39
CA GLN A 231 -17.01 -8.81 14.11
C GLN A 231 -16.74 -7.31 13.98
N HIS A 232 -17.00 -6.52 15.04
CA HIS A 232 -16.71 -5.08 15.04
C HIS A 232 -15.19 -4.79 14.97
N VAL A 233 -14.35 -5.58 15.64
CA VAL A 233 -12.90 -5.54 15.51
C VAL A 233 -12.47 -5.74 14.04
N LYS A 234 -12.98 -6.78 13.36
CA LYS A 234 -12.67 -7.02 11.94
C LYS A 234 -13.11 -5.87 11.02
N LYS A 235 -14.29 -5.28 11.28
CA LYS A 235 -14.77 -4.10 10.54
C LYS A 235 -13.85 -2.90 10.76
N ASN A 236 -13.45 -2.65 12.00
CA ASN A 236 -12.53 -1.56 12.33
C ASN A 236 -11.12 -1.76 11.74
N GLN A 237 -10.59 -2.98 11.71
CA GLN A 237 -9.34 -3.31 11.00
C GLN A 237 -9.41 -3.02 9.50
N THR A 238 -10.60 -3.19 8.89
CA THR A 238 -10.81 -2.81 7.49
C THR A 238 -10.74 -1.31 7.30
N LEU A 239 -11.40 -0.55 8.16
CA LEU A 239 -11.32 0.91 8.16
C LEU A 239 -9.87 1.40 8.33
N GLN A 240 -9.11 0.83 9.28
CA GLN A 240 -7.71 1.19 9.50
C GLN A 240 -6.82 0.98 8.25
N ARG A 241 -7.05 -0.11 7.51
CA ARG A 241 -6.36 -0.37 6.25
C ARG A 241 -6.71 0.67 5.18
N GLU A 242 -7.98 1.04 5.08
CA GLU A 242 -8.43 2.08 4.15
C GLU A 242 -7.82 3.45 4.50
N LEU A 243 -7.79 3.84 5.78
CA LEU A 243 -7.14 5.08 6.23
C LEU A 243 -5.64 5.10 5.89
N THR A 244 -4.95 3.98 6.14
CA THR A 244 -3.53 3.84 5.82
C THR A 244 -3.28 4.00 4.32
N GLY A 245 -4.12 3.38 3.48
CA GLY A 245 -4.01 3.50 2.03
C GLY A 245 -4.38 4.88 1.50
N ARG A 246 -5.32 5.59 2.15
CA ARG A 246 -5.79 6.92 1.74
C ARG A 246 -4.84 8.05 2.13
N ARG A 247 -3.99 7.85 3.15
CA ARG A 247 -3.04 8.85 3.67
C ARG A 247 -2.25 9.57 2.57
N ALA A 248 -1.59 8.82 1.69
CA ALA A 248 -0.73 9.40 0.66
C ALA A 248 -1.50 10.30 -0.32
N ARG A 249 -2.76 9.97 -0.60
CA ARG A 249 -3.64 10.78 -1.46
C ARG A 249 -4.05 12.08 -0.78
N VAL A 250 -4.44 12.01 0.49
CA VAL A 250 -4.81 13.22 1.27
C VAL A 250 -3.60 14.16 1.38
N GLU A 251 -2.42 13.63 1.67
CA GLU A 251 -1.18 14.41 1.72
C GLU A 251 -0.85 15.06 0.36
N GLU A 252 -0.94 14.31 -0.74
CA GLU A 252 -0.73 14.83 -2.11
C GLU A 252 -1.67 16.00 -2.45
N VAL A 253 -2.97 15.85 -2.18
CA VAL A 253 -3.96 16.90 -2.44
C VAL A 253 -3.72 18.13 -1.56
N LEU A 254 -3.38 17.93 -0.28
CA LEU A 254 -3.07 19.03 0.64
C LEU A 254 -1.78 19.77 0.26
N ASP A 255 -0.76 19.07 -0.23
CA ASP A 255 0.48 19.68 -0.72
C ASP A 255 0.22 20.55 -1.95
N ARG A 256 -0.54 20.04 -2.93
CA ARG A 256 -0.96 20.81 -4.10
C ARG A 256 -1.80 22.03 -3.71
N ALA A 257 -2.74 21.86 -2.79
CA ALA A 257 -3.54 22.96 -2.23
C ALA A 257 -2.68 24.00 -1.50
N GLY A 258 -1.64 23.57 -0.78
CA GLY A 258 -0.69 24.45 -0.10
C GLY A 258 0.08 25.35 -1.08
N ILE A 259 0.51 24.80 -2.21
CA ILE A 259 1.17 25.57 -3.29
C ILE A 259 0.23 26.65 -3.81
N ILE A 260 -1.03 26.31 -4.14
CA ILE A 260 -2.02 27.27 -4.66
C ILE A 260 -2.40 28.31 -3.60
N ALA A 261 -2.61 27.90 -2.35
CA ALA A 261 -3.03 28.78 -1.25
C ALA A 261 -1.97 29.81 -0.86
N SER A 262 -0.71 29.63 -1.28
CA SER A 262 0.39 30.60 -1.09
C SER A 262 0.23 31.88 -1.92
N LEU A 263 -0.62 31.83 -2.96
CA LEU A 263 -0.96 32.99 -3.77
C LEU A 263 -1.81 33.98 -2.96
N ARG A 264 -1.58 35.28 -3.14
CA ARG A 264 -2.35 36.35 -2.48
C ARG A 264 -3.44 36.88 -3.40
N THR A 265 -4.35 36.01 -3.81
CA THR A 265 -5.52 36.37 -4.63
C THR A 265 -6.80 35.89 -3.96
N PRO A 266 -7.93 36.61 -4.09
CA PRO A 266 -9.18 36.23 -3.42
C PRO A 266 -9.75 34.90 -3.93
N GLU A 267 -9.44 34.50 -5.16
CA GLU A 267 -9.95 33.28 -5.78
C GLU A 267 -9.40 32.01 -5.09
N VAL A 268 -8.22 32.07 -4.46
CA VAL A 268 -7.62 30.91 -3.79
C VAL A 268 -8.12 30.70 -2.35
N GLU A 269 -8.97 31.59 -1.83
CA GLU A 269 -9.54 31.44 -0.47
C GLU A 269 -10.37 30.15 -0.35
N CYS A 270 -11.13 29.77 -1.38
CA CYS A 270 -11.91 28.52 -1.36
C CYS A 270 -11.02 27.28 -1.21
N VAL A 271 -9.85 27.27 -1.88
CA VAL A 271 -8.86 26.20 -1.76
C VAL A 271 -8.23 26.20 -0.37
N ARG A 272 -7.96 27.38 0.20
CA ARG A 272 -7.41 27.51 1.55
C ARG A 272 -8.38 26.99 2.62
N GLU A 273 -9.64 27.38 2.53
CA GLU A 273 -10.72 26.91 3.40
C GLU A 273 -10.94 25.39 3.25
N GLY A 274 -11.05 24.90 2.01
CA GLY A 274 -11.21 23.47 1.72
C GLY A 274 -10.05 22.63 2.27
N ALA A 275 -8.80 23.07 2.08
CA ALA A 275 -7.62 22.40 2.63
C ALA A 275 -7.59 22.45 4.16
N GLY A 276 -8.04 23.54 4.78
CA GLY A 276 -8.24 23.62 6.22
C GLY A 276 -9.26 22.60 6.72
N HIS A 277 -10.39 22.49 6.03
CA HIS A 277 -11.46 21.55 6.37
C HIS A 277 -11.02 20.10 6.21
N VAL A 278 -10.35 19.74 5.12
CA VAL A 278 -9.77 18.40 4.93
C VAL A 278 -8.80 18.06 6.05
N ARG A 279 -7.87 18.96 6.41
CA ARG A 279 -6.93 18.74 7.52
C ARG A 279 -7.66 18.44 8.83
N GLN A 280 -8.62 19.29 9.20
CA GLN A 280 -9.38 19.12 10.45
C GLN A 280 -10.19 17.82 10.45
N LEU A 281 -10.93 17.54 9.38
CA LEU A 281 -11.73 16.31 9.30
C LEU A 281 -10.87 15.05 9.28
N TRP A 282 -9.71 15.10 8.61
CA TRP A 282 -8.76 13.99 8.57
C TRP A 282 -8.18 13.69 9.95
N GLU A 283 -7.76 14.73 10.69
CA GLU A 283 -7.30 14.59 12.07
C GLU A 283 -8.39 14.00 12.98
N VAL A 284 -9.62 14.50 12.88
CA VAL A 284 -10.76 13.97 13.66
C VAL A 284 -11.04 12.51 13.30
N LEU A 285 -11.02 12.16 12.02
CA LEU A 285 -11.23 10.78 11.55
C LEU A 285 -10.16 9.84 12.11
N GLN A 286 -8.89 10.25 12.09
CA GLN A 286 -7.78 9.46 12.65
C GLN A 286 -7.95 9.27 14.16
N LEU A 287 -8.23 10.35 14.89
CA LEU A 287 -8.42 10.30 16.34
C LEU A 287 -9.60 9.41 16.74
N GLU A 288 -10.75 9.52 16.07
CA GLU A 288 -11.91 8.66 16.33
C GLU A 288 -11.63 7.20 15.97
N ALA A 289 -10.87 6.95 14.90
CA ALA A 289 -10.51 5.59 14.49
C ALA A 289 -9.57 4.93 15.52
N GLU A 290 -8.58 5.66 16.03
CA GLU A 290 -7.68 5.22 17.10
C GLU A 290 -8.44 4.98 18.41
N ARG A 291 -9.30 5.94 18.82
CA ARG A 291 -10.16 5.80 20.00
C ARG A 291 -11.03 4.55 19.90
N ARG A 292 -11.59 4.28 18.71
CA ARG A 292 -12.41 3.09 18.46
C ARG A 292 -11.60 1.81 18.49
N CYS A 293 -10.33 1.79 18.04
CA CYS A 293 -9.45 0.63 18.20
C CYS A 293 -9.25 0.29 19.68
N VAL A 294 -8.79 1.26 20.48
CA VAL A 294 -8.51 1.06 21.91
C VAL A 294 -9.75 0.57 22.65
N MET A 295 -10.91 1.15 22.35
CA MET A 295 -12.16 0.73 22.98
C MET A 295 -12.60 -0.68 22.55
N LEU A 296 -12.47 -1.03 21.26
CA LEU A 296 -12.79 -2.39 20.79
C LEU A 296 -11.87 -3.44 21.40
N ASP A 297 -10.59 -3.14 21.59
CA ASP A 297 -9.64 -4.04 22.25
C ASP A 297 -10.00 -4.24 23.72
N ALA A 298 -10.37 -3.17 24.44
CA ALA A 298 -10.84 -3.25 25.81
C ALA A 298 -12.15 -4.06 25.93
N MET A 299 -13.10 -3.88 25.00
CA MET A 299 -14.34 -4.65 24.94
C MET A 299 -14.10 -6.13 24.59
N LEU A 300 -13.13 -6.42 23.72
CA LEU A 300 -12.77 -7.78 23.39
C LEU A 300 -12.20 -8.50 24.61
N LEU A 301 -11.30 -7.83 25.32
CA LEU A 301 -10.70 -8.37 26.54
C LEU A 301 -11.74 -8.57 27.66
N SER A 302 -12.69 -7.65 27.84
CA SER A 302 -13.74 -7.82 28.85
C SER A 302 -14.67 -8.99 28.52
N GLN A 303 -15.04 -9.19 27.25
CA GLN A 303 -15.82 -10.37 26.86
C GLN A 303 -15.06 -11.68 27.03
N GLN A 304 -13.75 -11.70 26.79
CA GLN A 304 -12.91 -12.85 27.09
C GLN A 304 -12.87 -13.15 28.59
N TYR A 305 -12.65 -12.11 29.40
CA TYR A 305 -12.71 -12.20 30.86
C TYR A 305 -14.03 -12.82 31.34
N TYR A 306 -15.19 -12.32 30.89
CA TYR A 306 -16.48 -12.87 31.30
C TYR A 306 -16.66 -14.33 30.87
N SER A 307 -16.15 -14.71 29.70
CA SER A 307 -16.18 -16.11 29.24
C SER A 307 -15.34 -17.01 30.15
N ASP A 308 -14.16 -16.57 30.54
CA ASP A 308 -13.24 -17.34 31.38
C ASP A 308 -13.71 -17.36 32.85
N ALA A 309 -14.25 -16.25 33.35
CA ALA A 309 -14.94 -16.15 34.62
C ALA A 309 -16.08 -17.19 34.74
N ALA A 310 -16.93 -17.31 33.73
CA ALA A 310 -18.02 -18.30 33.73
C ALA A 310 -17.52 -19.74 33.79
N LYS A 311 -16.39 -20.05 33.13
CA LYS A 311 -15.75 -21.38 33.22
C LYS A 311 -15.22 -21.65 34.62
N VAL A 312 -14.56 -20.66 35.22
CA VAL A 312 -14.06 -20.73 36.61
C VAL A 312 -15.20 -20.91 37.60
N GLU A 313 -16.28 -20.14 37.49
CA GLU A 313 -17.45 -20.27 38.35
C GLU A 313 -18.10 -21.65 38.26
N THR A 314 -18.23 -22.18 37.04
CA THR A 314 -18.78 -23.52 36.80
C THR A 314 -17.90 -24.59 37.47
N TRP A 315 -16.58 -24.47 37.33
CA TRP A 315 -15.63 -25.39 37.94
C TRP A 315 -15.68 -25.32 39.48
N LEU A 316 -15.61 -24.11 40.05
CA LEU A 316 -15.68 -23.89 41.51
C LEU A 316 -16.98 -24.42 42.10
N SER A 317 -18.11 -24.15 41.44
CA SER A 317 -19.43 -24.64 41.86
C SER A 317 -19.52 -26.16 41.77
N GLY A 318 -18.94 -26.75 40.72
CA GLY A 318 -18.85 -28.20 40.55
C GLY A 318 -18.06 -28.87 41.68
N GLN A 319 -16.86 -28.36 41.99
CA GLN A 319 -16.05 -28.88 43.10
C GLN A 319 -16.74 -28.72 44.45
N LYS A 320 -17.40 -27.57 44.68
CA LYS A 320 -18.16 -27.32 45.91
C LYS A 320 -19.31 -28.32 46.08
N LEU A 321 -20.04 -28.61 45.00
CA LEU A 321 -21.12 -29.60 45.02
C LEU A 321 -20.60 -31.02 45.28
N GLN A 322 -19.45 -31.39 44.70
CA GLN A 322 -18.80 -32.68 44.98
C GLN A 322 -18.51 -32.84 46.47
N LEU A 323 -17.83 -31.85 47.09
CA LEU A 323 -17.48 -31.89 48.51
C LEU A 323 -18.68 -32.06 49.46
N VAL A 324 -19.84 -31.50 49.10
CA VAL A 324 -21.08 -31.63 49.88
C VAL A 324 -21.64 -33.06 49.82
N ASN A 325 -21.44 -33.76 48.70
CA ASN A 325 -22.00 -35.08 48.44
C ASN A 325 -21.06 -36.24 48.79
N GLU A 326 -19.84 -35.97 49.24
CA GLU A 326 -18.87 -37.03 49.48
C GLU A 326 -19.11 -37.81 50.80
N GLU A 327 -18.95 -39.13 50.69
CA GLU A 327 -19.19 -40.13 51.74
C GLU A 327 -18.22 -40.02 52.93
N LYS A 328 -18.56 -40.71 54.03
CA LYS A 328 -17.72 -40.84 55.23
C LYS A 328 -17.10 -42.24 55.26
N GLY A 329 -15.89 -42.36 55.78
CA GLY A 329 -15.25 -43.66 56.00
C GLY A 329 -16.01 -44.48 57.05
N THR A 330 -16.02 -45.79 56.89
CA THR A 330 -16.68 -46.72 57.84
C THR A 330 -15.69 -47.49 58.70
N ASP A 331 -14.43 -47.55 58.27
CA ASP A 331 -13.31 -48.20 58.95
C ASP A 331 -11.99 -47.45 58.67
N GLU A 332 -10.89 -47.92 59.27
CA GLU A 332 -9.56 -47.33 59.10
C GLU A 332 -9.14 -47.28 57.62
N ALA A 333 -9.31 -48.39 56.90
CA ALA A 333 -8.84 -48.54 55.52
C ALA A 333 -9.61 -47.64 54.53
N SER A 334 -10.94 -47.60 54.62
CA SER A 334 -11.80 -46.73 53.82
C SER A 334 -11.57 -45.25 54.12
N THR A 335 -11.36 -44.89 55.40
CA THR A 335 -11.05 -43.51 55.79
C THR A 335 -9.70 -43.08 55.24
N LEU A 336 -8.69 -43.93 55.30
CA LEU A 336 -7.37 -43.66 54.71
C LEU A 336 -7.45 -43.52 53.19
N GLN A 337 -8.27 -44.32 52.52
CA GLN A 337 -8.48 -44.19 51.07
C GLN A 337 -9.17 -42.88 50.70
N LEU A 338 -10.20 -42.48 51.44
CA LEU A 338 -10.88 -41.20 51.27
C LEU A 338 -9.92 -40.02 51.52
N LEU A 339 -9.10 -40.10 52.56
CA LEU A 339 -8.10 -39.07 52.87
C LEU A 339 -7.08 -38.92 51.74
N LYS A 340 -6.56 -40.02 51.19
CA LYS A 340 -5.64 -39.99 50.03
C LYS A 340 -6.30 -39.34 48.80
N GLY A 341 -7.56 -39.67 48.52
CA GLY A 341 -8.33 -39.02 47.45
C GLY A 341 -8.52 -37.52 47.70
N HIS A 342 -8.80 -37.14 48.93
CA HIS A 342 -9.02 -35.75 49.33
C HIS A 342 -7.74 -34.90 49.23
N LEU A 343 -6.56 -35.43 49.57
CA LEU A 343 -5.29 -34.73 49.37
C LEU A 343 -4.99 -34.47 47.89
N ALA A 344 -5.39 -35.38 46.98
CA ALA A 344 -5.27 -35.15 45.54
C ALA A 344 -6.23 -34.04 45.05
N LEU A 345 -7.44 -33.99 45.62
CA LEU A 345 -8.39 -32.90 45.36
C LEU A 345 -7.85 -31.55 45.88
N GLU A 346 -7.29 -31.52 47.10
CA GLU A 346 -6.66 -30.33 47.68
C GLU A 346 -5.57 -29.78 46.76
N GLN A 347 -4.66 -30.63 46.28
CA GLN A 347 -3.64 -30.21 45.32
C GLN A 347 -4.24 -29.66 44.02
N THR A 348 -5.35 -30.24 43.53
CA THR A 348 -6.04 -29.74 42.34
C THR A 348 -6.61 -28.34 42.57
N VAL A 349 -7.19 -28.08 43.75
CA VAL A 349 -7.71 -26.77 44.14
C VAL A 349 -6.59 -25.76 44.36
N GLU A 350 -5.45 -26.17 44.92
CA GLU A 350 -4.27 -25.31 45.07
C GLU A 350 -3.71 -24.89 43.71
N ASN A 351 -3.54 -25.83 42.78
CA ASN A 351 -3.05 -25.53 41.43
C ASN A 351 -4.00 -24.58 40.67
N TYR A 352 -5.29 -24.60 40.98
CA TYR A 352 -6.27 -23.70 40.35
C TYR A 352 -6.10 -22.23 40.75
N ALA A 353 -5.29 -21.93 41.77
CA ALA A 353 -4.95 -20.55 42.16
C ALA A 353 -4.34 -19.77 40.99
N GLU A 354 -3.55 -20.42 40.13
CA GLU A 354 -2.94 -19.78 38.97
C GLU A 354 -4.01 -19.24 38.00
N THR A 355 -5.04 -20.04 37.71
CA THR A 355 -6.16 -19.65 36.84
C THR A 355 -6.94 -18.46 37.41
N VAL A 356 -7.22 -18.46 38.71
CA VAL A 356 -7.88 -17.33 39.39
C VAL A 356 -6.98 -16.09 39.39
N GLY A 357 -5.68 -16.28 39.56
CA GLY A 357 -4.66 -15.24 39.45
C GLY A 357 -4.62 -14.59 38.06
N MET A 358 -4.71 -15.40 36.99
CA MET A 358 -4.78 -14.89 35.62
C MET A 358 -6.04 -14.03 35.38
N LEU A 359 -7.21 -14.47 35.87
CA LEU A 359 -8.43 -13.66 35.81
C LEU A 359 -8.28 -12.33 36.57
N THR A 360 -7.63 -12.37 37.73
CA THR A 360 -7.37 -11.16 38.53
C THR A 360 -6.50 -10.17 37.76
N GLN A 361 -5.43 -10.65 37.11
CA GLN A 361 -4.56 -9.81 36.27
C GLN A 361 -5.30 -9.21 35.08
N GLN A 362 -6.15 -10.01 34.40
CA GLN A 362 -6.99 -9.49 33.30
C GLN A 362 -7.95 -8.40 33.78
N CYS A 363 -8.60 -8.59 34.94
CA CYS A 363 -9.48 -7.60 35.54
C CYS A 363 -8.72 -6.30 35.90
N GLN A 364 -7.52 -6.42 36.46
CA GLN A 364 -6.65 -5.27 36.76
C GLN A 364 -6.28 -4.48 35.50
N LEU A 365 -5.87 -5.18 34.44
CA LEU A 365 -5.56 -4.54 33.16
C LEU A 365 -6.78 -3.78 32.59
N LEU A 366 -7.98 -4.37 32.67
CA LEU A 366 -9.21 -3.68 32.24
C LEU A 366 -9.52 -2.42 33.07
N MET A 367 -9.17 -2.42 34.37
CA MET A 367 -9.31 -1.24 35.22
C MET A 367 -8.28 -0.15 34.86
N GLU A 368 -7.03 -0.53 34.61
CA GLU A 368 -5.97 0.40 34.20
C GLU A 368 -6.28 1.06 32.85
N MET A 369 -6.92 0.33 31.94
CA MET A 369 -7.41 0.87 30.67
C MET A 369 -8.65 1.77 30.80
N GLY A 370 -9.22 1.92 31.99
CA GLY A 370 -10.41 2.74 32.23
C GLY A 370 -11.68 2.20 31.55
N HIS A 371 -11.86 0.88 31.55
CA HIS A 371 -13.03 0.23 30.94
C HIS A 371 -14.35 0.80 31.52
N PRO A 372 -15.36 1.12 30.70
CA PRO A 372 -16.62 1.71 31.18
C PRO A 372 -17.34 0.89 32.26
N GLU A 373 -17.14 -0.42 32.25
CA GLU A 373 -17.77 -1.38 33.18
C GLU A 373 -16.82 -1.83 34.32
N SER A 374 -15.78 -1.05 34.65
CA SER A 374 -14.82 -1.41 35.71
C SER A 374 -15.48 -1.84 37.02
N GLU A 375 -16.55 -1.16 37.46
CA GLU A 375 -17.26 -1.52 38.69
C GLU A 375 -17.87 -2.94 38.62
N GLN A 376 -18.43 -3.32 37.46
CA GLN A 376 -19.01 -4.65 37.27
C GLN A 376 -17.93 -5.72 37.21
N LEU A 377 -16.81 -5.43 36.55
CA LEU A 377 -15.63 -6.31 36.51
C LEU A 377 -15.07 -6.56 37.90
N THR A 378 -14.92 -5.52 38.74
CA THR A 378 -14.46 -5.68 40.12
C THR A 378 -15.44 -6.50 40.97
N LYS A 379 -16.74 -6.26 40.82
CA LYS A 379 -17.77 -7.06 41.52
C LYS A 379 -17.68 -8.53 41.13
N GLN A 380 -17.56 -8.81 39.84
CA GLN A 380 -17.43 -10.17 39.31
C GLN A 380 -16.16 -10.85 39.83
N GLN A 381 -15.01 -10.17 39.80
CA GLN A 381 -13.77 -10.70 40.34
C GLN A 381 -13.89 -11.02 41.84
N SER A 382 -14.47 -10.10 42.62
CA SER A 382 -14.69 -10.32 44.05
C SER A 382 -15.62 -11.50 44.34
N HIS A 383 -16.55 -11.81 43.44
CA HIS A 383 -17.42 -12.97 43.55
C HIS A 383 -16.64 -14.27 43.37
N ILE A 384 -15.81 -14.35 42.33
CA ILE A 384 -14.93 -15.49 42.05
C ILE A 384 -13.95 -15.72 43.20
N ASP A 385 -13.32 -14.66 43.71
CA ASP A 385 -12.37 -14.75 44.82
C ASP A 385 -13.05 -15.33 46.08
N ARG A 386 -14.27 -14.90 46.40
CA ARG A 386 -15.05 -15.45 47.52
C ARG A 386 -15.43 -16.91 47.31
N LEU A 387 -15.79 -17.30 46.09
CA LEU A 387 -16.09 -18.70 45.77
C LEU A 387 -14.85 -19.57 45.94
N TYR A 388 -13.69 -19.09 45.49
CA TYR A 388 -12.43 -19.80 45.62
C TYR A 388 -12.00 -19.96 47.09
N VAL A 389 -12.02 -18.89 47.89
CA VAL A 389 -11.72 -18.95 49.32
C VAL A 389 -12.70 -19.89 50.04
N SER A 390 -14.00 -19.77 49.77
CA SER A 390 -15.01 -20.68 50.35
C SER A 390 -14.75 -22.15 49.99
N LEU A 391 -14.27 -22.44 48.78
CA LEU A 391 -13.93 -23.80 48.38
C LEU A 391 -12.70 -24.31 49.15
N LYS A 392 -11.63 -23.50 49.26
CA LYS A 392 -10.44 -23.87 50.05
C LYS A 392 -10.80 -24.18 51.50
N ASP A 393 -11.64 -23.35 52.13
CA ASP A 393 -12.08 -23.57 53.52
C ASP A 393 -12.85 -24.89 53.67
N MET A 394 -13.70 -25.24 52.70
CA MET A 394 -14.43 -26.51 52.71
C MET A 394 -13.53 -27.73 52.52
N VAL A 395 -12.54 -27.63 51.62
CA VAL A 395 -11.52 -28.66 51.42
C VAL A 395 -10.73 -28.87 52.70
N GLU A 396 -10.23 -27.80 53.31
CA GLU A 396 -9.43 -27.86 54.54
C GLU A 396 -10.24 -28.43 55.71
N HIS A 397 -11.49 -27.98 55.89
CA HIS A 397 -12.36 -28.51 56.94
C HIS A 397 -12.63 -30.02 56.77
N ARG A 398 -12.84 -30.48 55.53
CA ARG A 398 -13.08 -31.90 55.25
C ARG A 398 -11.82 -32.75 55.49
N LYS A 399 -10.65 -32.26 55.11
CA LYS A 399 -9.35 -32.89 55.38
C LYS A 399 -9.17 -33.13 56.88
N ASN A 400 -9.29 -32.07 57.68
CA ASN A 400 -9.18 -32.14 59.13
C ASN A 400 -10.13 -33.19 59.73
N LYS A 401 -11.37 -33.26 59.22
CA LYS A 401 -12.35 -34.25 59.68
C LYS A 401 -11.98 -35.69 59.32
N LEU A 402 -11.47 -35.93 58.10
CA LEU A 402 -11.01 -37.25 57.67
C LEU A 402 -9.77 -37.70 58.45
N GLU A 403 -8.84 -36.78 58.69
CA GLU A 403 -7.65 -37.03 59.53
C GLU A 403 -8.07 -37.40 60.96
N GLN A 404 -8.93 -36.61 61.60
CA GLN A 404 -9.45 -36.92 62.95
C GLN A 404 -10.15 -38.28 63.01
N GLN A 405 -10.95 -38.61 61.98
CA GLN A 405 -11.62 -39.90 61.91
C GLN A 405 -10.62 -41.05 61.74
N TYR A 406 -9.58 -40.87 60.91
CA TYR A 406 -8.51 -41.84 60.73
C TYR A 406 -7.74 -42.08 62.04
N TRP A 407 -7.35 -41.00 62.73
CA TRP A 407 -6.69 -41.08 64.05
C TRP A 407 -7.54 -41.81 65.09
N LEU A 408 -8.86 -41.59 65.10
CA LEU A 408 -9.77 -42.29 66.00
C LEU A 408 -9.80 -43.80 65.73
N TYR A 409 -9.84 -44.22 64.47
CA TYR A 409 -9.77 -45.64 64.13
C TYR A 409 -8.43 -46.27 64.53
N GLN A 410 -7.33 -45.58 64.29
CA GLN A 410 -6.00 -46.05 64.68
C GLN A 410 -5.90 -46.20 66.20
N LEU A 411 -6.35 -45.21 66.97
CA LEU A 411 -6.38 -45.28 68.43
C LEU A 411 -7.25 -46.43 68.94
N ASN A 412 -8.45 -46.63 68.37
CA ASN A 412 -9.32 -47.73 68.76
C ASN A 412 -8.65 -49.08 68.52
N LYS A 413 -7.96 -49.25 67.38
CA LYS A 413 -7.21 -50.46 67.08
C LYS A 413 -6.07 -50.68 68.08
N ASP A 414 -5.29 -49.64 68.38
CA ASP A 414 -4.19 -49.73 69.36
C ASP A 414 -4.71 -50.08 70.76
N VAL A 415 -5.86 -49.53 71.15
CA VAL A 415 -6.56 -49.87 72.41
C VAL A 415 -7.02 -51.33 72.40
N GLU A 416 -7.68 -51.79 71.34
CA GLU A 416 -8.11 -53.19 71.19
C GLU A 416 -6.92 -54.17 71.25
N GLU A 417 -5.80 -53.83 70.61
CA GLU A 417 -4.56 -54.62 70.66
C GLU A 417 -3.96 -54.65 72.08
N LEU A 418 -3.95 -53.52 72.79
CA LEU A 418 -3.48 -53.43 74.16
C LEU A 418 -4.39 -54.20 75.13
N GLU A 419 -5.72 -54.05 75.01
CA GLU A 419 -6.69 -54.80 75.82
C GLU A 419 -6.53 -56.30 75.61
N LYS A 420 -6.36 -56.74 74.36
CA LYS A 420 -6.08 -58.15 74.05
C LYS A 420 -4.78 -58.60 74.72
N TRP A 421 -3.70 -57.82 74.60
CA TRP A 421 -2.44 -58.15 75.27
C TRP A 421 -2.58 -58.22 76.79
N ILE A 422 -3.32 -57.29 77.41
CA ILE A 422 -3.58 -57.30 78.86
C ILE A 422 -4.31 -58.58 79.25
N THR A 423 -5.40 -58.96 78.56
CA THR A 423 -6.15 -60.18 78.88
C THR A 423 -5.30 -61.46 78.70
N GLU A 424 -4.45 -61.50 77.68
CA GLU A 424 -3.47 -62.58 77.49
C GLU A 424 -2.43 -62.63 78.62
N ARG A 425 -1.99 -61.48 79.15
CA ARG A 425 -1.04 -61.43 80.29
C ARG A 425 -1.70 -61.75 81.61
N GLU A 426 -2.93 -61.30 81.84
CA GLU A 426 -3.71 -61.61 83.04
C GLU A 426 -4.03 -63.10 83.14
N THR A 427 -4.37 -63.74 82.02
CA THR A 427 -4.57 -65.20 81.97
C THR A 427 -3.29 -65.98 82.29
N VAL A 428 -2.15 -65.54 81.77
CA VAL A 428 -0.82 -66.11 82.12
C VAL A 428 -0.47 -65.86 83.59
N ALA A 429 -0.68 -64.66 84.12
CA ALA A 429 -0.35 -64.32 85.51
C ALA A 429 -1.26 -65.02 86.54
N SER A 430 -2.50 -65.30 86.14
CA SER A 430 -3.48 -66.02 86.97
C SER A 430 -3.31 -67.54 86.89
N SER A 431 -2.43 -68.05 86.00
CA SER A 431 -2.16 -69.48 85.92
C SER A 431 -1.36 -69.91 87.16
N THR A 432 -1.86 -70.92 87.88
CA THR A 432 -1.21 -71.48 89.06
C THR A 432 -0.20 -72.58 88.73
N GLU A 433 0.19 -72.70 87.46
CA GLU A 433 1.21 -73.64 87.00
C GLU A 433 2.59 -73.09 87.36
N LEU A 434 3.03 -73.39 88.58
CA LEU A 434 4.45 -73.32 88.94
C LEU A 434 5.18 -74.35 88.06
N GLY A 435 6.11 -73.88 87.22
CA GLY A 435 6.88 -74.70 86.28
C GLY A 435 7.32 -76.03 86.89
N HIS A 436 7.24 -77.09 86.08
CA HIS A 436 7.36 -78.45 86.60
C HIS A 436 8.79 -78.82 87.03
N ASP A 437 9.82 -78.05 86.62
CA ASP A 437 11.22 -78.29 86.95
C ASP A 437 12.00 -77.01 87.33
N LEU A 438 13.10 -77.16 88.09
CA LEU A 438 13.93 -76.06 88.64
C LEU A 438 14.53 -75.12 87.57
N GLU A 439 14.63 -75.57 86.32
CA GLU A 439 15.11 -74.76 85.19
C GLU A 439 14.06 -73.72 84.75
N ASP A 440 12.76 -74.04 84.80
CA ASP A 440 11.67 -73.10 84.43
C ASP A 440 11.55 -71.92 85.39
N VAL A 441 11.87 -72.14 86.67
CA VAL A 441 11.77 -71.12 87.73
C VAL A 441 12.95 -70.14 87.71
N THR A 442 14.11 -70.53 87.16
CA THR A 442 15.33 -69.71 87.16
C THR A 442 15.47 -68.79 85.94
N VAL A 443 14.67 -68.98 84.89
CA VAL A 443 14.65 -68.09 83.70
C VAL A 443 13.82 -66.82 83.93
N SER A 444 13.19 -66.66 85.09
CA SER A 444 12.64 -65.36 85.50
C SER A 444 13.73 -64.49 86.14
N PRO A 445 14.48 -63.74 85.33
CA PRO A 445 14.65 -62.34 85.68
C PRO A 445 14.56 -61.41 84.45
N ALA A 446 13.71 -60.39 84.58
CA ALA A 446 13.99 -59.03 84.15
C ALA A 446 14.58 -58.82 82.74
N THR A 447 13.85 -59.18 81.69
CA THR A 447 13.95 -58.45 80.42
C THR A 447 12.94 -57.31 80.46
N THR A 448 13.36 -56.18 81.05
CA THR A 448 12.80 -54.88 80.70
C THR A 448 12.74 -54.78 79.17
N PRO A 449 11.59 -54.50 78.55
CA PRO A 449 11.58 -54.15 77.15
C PRO A 449 12.38 -52.86 77.03
N GLN A 450 13.51 -52.90 76.31
CA GLN A 450 14.08 -51.67 75.77
C GLN A 450 12.99 -51.02 74.93
N GLN A 451 12.45 -49.91 75.43
CA GLN A 451 11.77 -48.94 74.58
C GLN A 451 12.79 -48.49 73.54
N THR A 452 12.71 -49.01 72.33
CA THR A 452 13.21 -48.32 71.15
C THR A 452 12.39 -47.04 71.02
N GLN A 453 12.93 -45.95 71.54
CA GLN A 453 12.61 -44.61 71.06
C GLN A 453 13.00 -44.55 69.59
N GLU A 454 12.08 -44.92 68.69
CA GLU A 454 12.11 -44.36 67.34
C GLU A 454 11.55 -42.94 67.45
N THR A 455 12.47 -42.01 67.59
CA THR A 455 12.27 -40.59 67.28
C THR A 455 11.73 -40.48 65.84
N LEU A 456 10.44 -40.18 65.72
CA LEU A 456 9.86 -39.64 64.49
C LEU A 456 10.31 -38.18 64.37
N HIS A 457 11.09 -37.91 63.33
CA HIS A 457 11.51 -36.59 62.90
C HIS A 457 10.61 -36.09 61.78
#